data_AF-A0A1I2U6P5-F1
#
_entry.id   AF-A0A1I2U6P5-F1
#
_cell.length_a   1.000
_cell.length_b   1.000
_cell.length_c   1.000
_cell.angle_alpha   90.00
_cell.angle_beta   90.00
_cell.angle_gamma   90.00
#
_symmetry.space_group_name_H-M   'P 1'
#
loop_
_entity.id
_entity.type
_entity.pdbx_description
1 polymer ?
#
loop_
_entity_poly.entity_id
_entity_poly.type
_entity_poly.pdbx_seq_one_letter_code
_entity_poly.pdbx_strand_id
1 'polypeptide(L)'
;MTDNHNYSLPEKGATDWHVPLNENFEKIDTDVEIRDVEGNTAEYTPKEGAKFLATDTGRRFLGDGEQWVEATPQPRQDFAVESTTNDPTDGETGRIWYRSDTDTLKVQLDSGVESLAVGTGGTSDGTDSSSDTTDGSTATTDGTHLLEIVPADGASWSTYRIVIDGELLNTTNLNSGDTVTTQSDGTVLIEGGIKGGKRPETFEFDGTLASLSLQVDGSAVLDGQTIDPSDY
;
A
#
# COMPACT_ATOMS: atom_id res chain seq x y z
N MET A 1 -37.69 2.44 -25.25
CA MET A 1 -37.36 1.02 -25.43
C MET A 1 -35.98 0.83 -24.83
N THR A 2 -35.82 -0.10 -23.90
CA THR A 2 -34.51 -0.36 -23.29
C THR A 2 -33.63 -1.00 -24.35
N ASP A 3 -32.36 -0.60 -24.41
CA ASP A 3 -31.37 -1.23 -25.27
C ASP A 3 -31.20 -2.69 -24.84
N ASN A 4 -31.31 -3.64 -25.77
CA ASN A 4 -31.21 -5.08 -25.50
C ASN A 4 -29.76 -5.58 -25.63
N HIS A 5 -28.78 -4.69 -25.50
CA HIS A 5 -27.35 -5.02 -25.58
C HIS A 5 -26.99 -5.79 -26.87
N ASN A 6 -27.66 -5.47 -27.99
CA ASN A 6 -27.52 -6.16 -29.28
C ASN A 6 -27.84 -7.68 -29.27
N TYR A 7 -28.63 -8.17 -28.31
CA TYR A 7 -29.19 -9.52 -28.35
C TYR A 7 -30.35 -9.61 -29.34
N SER A 8 -30.43 -10.76 -30.02
CA SER A 8 -31.45 -11.06 -31.02
C SER A 8 -32.78 -11.40 -30.34
N LEU A 9 -33.88 -10.78 -30.77
CA LEU A 9 -35.23 -11.12 -30.31
C LEU A 9 -35.95 -11.89 -31.43
N PRO A 10 -36.30 -13.18 -31.23
CA PRO A 10 -37.03 -13.94 -32.23
C PRO A 10 -38.40 -13.32 -32.53
N GLU A 11 -38.82 -13.35 -33.79
CA GLU A 11 -40.19 -12.96 -34.15
C GLU A 11 -41.22 -13.95 -33.59
N LYS A 12 -42.38 -13.43 -33.20
CA LYS A 12 -43.46 -14.26 -32.68
C LYS A 12 -43.91 -15.27 -33.73
N GLY A 13 -43.78 -16.56 -33.40
CA GLY A 13 -44.17 -17.67 -34.27
C GLY A 13 -43.02 -18.26 -35.10
N ALA A 14 -41.80 -17.74 -34.97
CA ALA A 14 -40.61 -18.35 -35.55
C ALA A 14 -40.43 -19.78 -35.03
N THR A 15 -40.19 -20.74 -35.92
CA THR A 15 -39.98 -22.16 -35.57
C THR A 15 -38.53 -22.48 -35.25
N ASP A 16 -37.62 -21.65 -35.74
CA ASP A 16 -36.17 -21.68 -35.56
C ASP A 16 -35.69 -20.75 -34.43
N TRP A 17 -36.59 -20.39 -33.50
CA TRP A 17 -36.34 -19.50 -32.37
C TRP A 17 -35.10 -19.88 -31.53
N HIS A 18 -34.71 -21.16 -31.54
CA HIS A 18 -33.56 -21.67 -30.80
C HIS A 18 -32.23 -21.13 -31.34
N VAL A 19 -32.14 -20.80 -32.64
CA VAL A 19 -30.91 -20.29 -33.26
C VAL A 19 -30.49 -18.94 -32.65
N PRO A 20 -31.31 -17.87 -32.74
CA PRO A 20 -30.96 -16.57 -32.15
C PRO A 20 -30.84 -16.63 -30.61
N LEU A 21 -31.53 -17.55 -29.92
CA LEU A 21 -31.35 -17.71 -28.48
C LEU A 21 -30.00 -18.35 -28.14
N ASN A 22 -29.58 -19.38 -28.87
CA ASN A 22 -28.27 -20.01 -28.65
C ASN A 22 -27.15 -18.99 -28.91
N GLU A 23 -27.25 -18.20 -29.97
CA GLU A 23 -26.31 -17.11 -30.26
C GLU A 23 -26.28 -16.05 -29.13
N ASN A 24 -27.43 -15.75 -28.51
CA ASN A 24 -27.46 -14.85 -27.36
C ASN A 24 -26.76 -15.48 -26.14
N PHE A 25 -26.96 -16.77 -25.87
CA PHE A 25 -26.29 -17.43 -24.75
C PHE A 25 -24.76 -17.43 -24.92
N GLU A 26 -24.26 -17.68 -26.14
CA GLU A 26 -22.83 -17.59 -26.44
C GLU A 26 -22.27 -16.19 -26.15
N LYS A 27 -23.01 -15.14 -26.49
CA LYS A 27 -22.64 -13.75 -26.17
C LYS A 27 -22.70 -13.45 -24.66
N ILE A 28 -23.74 -13.93 -23.98
CA ILE A 28 -23.92 -13.72 -22.53
C ILE A 28 -22.74 -14.31 -21.75
N ASP A 29 -22.22 -15.47 -22.17
CA ASP A 29 -21.07 -16.09 -21.51
C ASP A 29 -19.78 -15.24 -21.57
N THR A 30 -19.67 -14.33 -22.52
CA THR A 30 -18.53 -13.39 -22.63
C THR A 30 -18.85 -12.00 -22.07
N ASP A 31 -20.12 -11.60 -22.14
CA ASP A 31 -20.59 -10.28 -21.69
C ASP A 31 -20.70 -10.20 -20.15
N VAL A 32 -21.10 -11.31 -19.52
CA VAL A 32 -21.29 -11.40 -18.08
C VAL A 32 -20.02 -11.91 -17.43
N GLU A 33 -19.43 -11.08 -16.58
CA GLU A 33 -18.26 -11.45 -15.79
C GLU A 33 -18.65 -12.42 -14.66
N ILE A 34 -17.89 -13.51 -14.55
CA ILE A 34 -17.97 -14.44 -13.43
C ILE A 34 -17.25 -13.84 -12.23
N ARG A 35 -17.89 -13.85 -11.06
CA ARG A 35 -17.33 -13.32 -9.81
C ARG A 35 -17.41 -14.37 -8.72
N ASP A 36 -16.27 -14.87 -8.29
CA ASP A 36 -16.17 -15.91 -7.26
C ASP A 36 -14.79 -15.86 -6.60
N VAL A 37 -14.48 -16.79 -5.69
CA VAL A 37 -13.14 -16.99 -5.14
C VAL A 37 -12.23 -17.68 -6.17
N GLU A 38 -10.94 -17.34 -6.17
CA GLU A 38 -10.01 -17.87 -7.18
C GLU A 38 -9.90 -19.40 -7.20
N GLY A 39 -10.04 -20.04 -6.03
CA GLY A 39 -10.01 -21.51 -5.92
C GLY A 39 -11.06 -22.22 -6.78
N ASN A 40 -12.14 -21.53 -7.16
CA ASN A 40 -13.25 -22.07 -7.94
C ASN A 40 -13.09 -21.88 -9.46
N THR A 41 -12.01 -21.28 -9.95
CA THR A 41 -11.85 -20.99 -11.39
C THR A 41 -12.00 -22.25 -12.27
N ALA A 42 -11.61 -23.43 -11.77
CA ALA A 42 -11.75 -24.71 -12.48
C ALA A 42 -13.20 -25.23 -12.58
N GLU A 43 -14.15 -24.64 -11.84
CA GLU A 43 -15.58 -25.00 -11.90
C GLU A 43 -16.27 -24.36 -13.11
N TYR A 44 -15.63 -23.38 -13.76
CA TYR A 44 -16.16 -22.64 -14.89
C TYR A 44 -15.40 -23.01 -16.17
N THR A 45 -16.15 -23.29 -17.25
CA THR A 45 -15.55 -23.59 -18.56
C THR A 45 -14.97 -22.29 -19.18
N PRO A 46 -13.67 -22.23 -19.51
CA PRO A 46 -13.07 -21.06 -20.13
C PRO A 46 -13.52 -20.94 -21.58
N LYS A 47 -14.47 -20.06 -21.86
CA LYS A 47 -14.85 -19.69 -23.23
C LYS A 47 -13.97 -18.57 -23.73
N GLU A 48 -13.70 -18.53 -25.03
CA GLU A 48 -12.91 -17.46 -25.64
C GLU A 48 -13.57 -16.09 -25.35
N GLY A 49 -12.85 -15.21 -24.68
CA GLY A 49 -13.33 -13.88 -24.27
C GLY A 49 -14.13 -13.83 -22.97
N ALA A 50 -14.38 -14.97 -22.30
CA ALA A 50 -15.02 -15.00 -20.99
C ALA A 50 -14.13 -14.35 -19.92
N LYS A 51 -14.76 -13.76 -18.90
CA LYS A 51 -14.08 -13.02 -17.84
C LYS A 51 -14.36 -13.62 -16.48
N PHE A 52 -13.33 -13.78 -15.68
CA PHE A 52 -13.43 -14.19 -14.29
C PHE A 52 -12.69 -13.18 -13.40
N LEU A 53 -13.37 -12.70 -12.36
CA LEU A 53 -12.80 -11.86 -11.30
C LEU A 53 -12.77 -12.66 -10.00
N ALA A 54 -11.56 -12.96 -9.53
CA ALA A 54 -11.33 -13.49 -8.19
C ALA A 54 -11.62 -12.40 -7.15
N THR A 55 -12.71 -12.55 -6.40
CA THR A 55 -13.19 -11.54 -5.44
C THR A 55 -12.36 -11.46 -4.16
N ASP A 56 -11.61 -12.51 -3.85
CA ASP A 56 -10.72 -12.63 -2.69
C ASP A 56 -9.31 -12.07 -2.98
N THR A 57 -8.75 -12.34 -4.17
CA THR A 57 -7.39 -11.89 -4.54
C THR A 57 -7.38 -10.66 -5.44
N GLY A 58 -8.51 -10.31 -6.06
CA GLY A 58 -8.62 -9.24 -7.05
C GLY A 58 -7.99 -9.58 -8.41
N ARG A 59 -7.51 -10.80 -8.60
CA ARG A 59 -6.96 -11.27 -9.88
C ARG A 59 -8.06 -11.43 -10.92
N ARG A 60 -7.69 -11.22 -12.18
CA ARG A 60 -8.60 -11.33 -13.32
C ARG A 60 -8.06 -12.35 -14.30
N PHE A 61 -8.96 -13.10 -14.91
CA PHE A 61 -8.63 -14.11 -15.88
C PHE A 61 -9.49 -13.93 -17.13
N LEU A 62 -8.90 -14.22 -18.28
CA LEU A 62 -9.57 -14.28 -19.57
C LEU A 62 -9.55 -15.72 -20.07
N GLY A 63 -10.70 -16.23 -20.48
CA GLY A 63 -10.77 -17.49 -21.18
C GLY A 63 -10.26 -17.35 -22.61
N ASP A 64 -9.40 -18.25 -23.05
CA ASP A 64 -8.95 -18.33 -24.45
C ASP A 64 -9.68 -19.43 -25.25
N GLY A 65 -10.66 -20.09 -24.63
CA GLY A 65 -11.40 -21.22 -25.19
C GLY A 65 -10.92 -22.59 -24.68
N GLU A 66 -9.72 -22.67 -24.09
CA GLU A 66 -9.15 -23.89 -23.53
C GLU A 66 -8.77 -23.74 -22.06
N GLN A 67 -8.27 -22.56 -21.67
CA GLN A 67 -7.72 -22.26 -20.35
C GLN A 67 -8.15 -20.88 -19.85
N TRP A 68 -8.14 -20.73 -18.53
CA TRP A 68 -8.17 -19.42 -17.89
C TRP A 68 -6.75 -18.87 -17.85
N VAL A 69 -6.49 -17.84 -18.66
CA VAL A 69 -5.21 -17.14 -18.69
C VAL A 69 -5.32 -15.94 -17.76
N GLU A 70 -4.40 -15.80 -16.81
CA GLU A 70 -4.35 -14.61 -15.97
C GLU A 70 -4.18 -13.38 -16.86
N ALA A 71 -5.16 -12.48 -16.80
CA ALA A 71 -5.10 -11.25 -17.52
C ALA A 71 -3.97 -10.42 -16.90
N THR A 72 -3.09 -9.87 -17.72
CA THR A 72 -2.14 -8.84 -17.26
C THR A 72 -2.92 -7.86 -16.42
N PRO A 73 -2.42 -7.47 -15.24
CA PRO A 73 -2.99 -6.36 -14.50
C PRO A 73 -3.17 -5.24 -15.52
N GLN A 74 -4.42 -4.85 -15.79
CA GLN A 74 -4.67 -3.49 -16.27
C GLN A 74 -3.79 -2.65 -15.35
N PRO A 75 -2.87 -1.83 -15.88
CA PRO A 75 -2.21 -0.88 -15.02
C PRO A 75 -3.37 -0.25 -14.28
N ARG A 76 -3.37 -0.36 -12.95
CA ARG A 76 -4.04 0.67 -12.20
C ARG A 76 -3.42 1.97 -12.74
N GLN A 77 -4.02 3.11 -12.50
CA GLN A 77 -3.15 4.28 -12.50
C GLN A 77 -2.21 4.08 -11.29
N ASP A 78 -1.26 3.13 -11.41
CA ASP A 78 -0.05 3.05 -10.67
C ASP A 78 0.49 4.45 -10.88
N PHE A 79 0.56 5.16 -9.78
CA PHE A 79 1.21 6.44 -9.71
C PHE A 79 2.69 6.19 -10.04
N ALA A 80 2.96 6.04 -11.33
CA ALA A 80 4.24 5.69 -11.89
C ALA A 80 4.81 6.97 -12.43
N VAL A 81 5.80 7.50 -11.71
CA VAL A 81 6.55 8.66 -12.13
C VAL A 81 7.55 8.25 -13.21
N GLU A 82 7.95 9.20 -14.05
CA GLU A 82 8.92 8.94 -15.11
C GLU A 82 10.24 8.38 -14.53
N SER A 83 10.79 7.33 -15.13
CA SER A 83 12.07 6.75 -14.72
C SER A 83 13.21 7.30 -15.58
N THR A 84 14.20 7.88 -14.93
CA THR A 84 15.41 8.44 -15.56
C THR A 84 16.66 7.97 -14.82
N THR A 85 17.82 8.20 -15.40
CA THR A 85 19.15 7.97 -14.80
C THR A 85 19.86 9.28 -14.44
N ASN A 86 19.26 10.43 -14.76
CA ASN A 86 19.79 11.76 -14.46
C ASN A 86 18.63 12.69 -14.09
N ASP A 87 18.91 13.72 -13.30
CA ASP A 87 17.90 14.73 -12.98
C ASP A 87 17.60 15.57 -14.21
N PRO A 88 16.32 15.81 -14.56
CA PRO A 88 15.96 16.65 -15.69
C PRO A 88 16.50 18.06 -15.49
N THR A 89 17.17 18.61 -16.52
CA THR A 89 17.72 19.96 -16.47
C THR A 89 16.65 21.06 -16.63
N ASP A 90 15.43 20.67 -16.98
CA ASP A 90 14.27 21.51 -17.28
C ASP A 90 13.01 21.09 -16.49
N GLY A 91 13.19 20.52 -15.30
CA GLY A 91 12.08 20.15 -14.43
C GLY A 91 11.21 21.35 -14.06
N GLU A 92 9.90 21.26 -14.27
CA GLU A 92 8.93 22.21 -13.71
C GLU A 92 8.76 21.95 -12.20
N THR A 93 8.60 23.01 -11.40
CA THR A 93 8.25 22.89 -9.98
C THR A 93 7.01 22.00 -9.81
N GLY A 94 7.11 21.00 -8.92
CA GLY A 94 6.08 20.00 -8.66
C GLY A 94 6.22 18.71 -9.48
N ARG A 95 7.17 18.63 -10.43
CA ARG A 95 7.45 17.39 -11.17
C ARG A 95 8.08 16.35 -10.24
N ILE A 96 7.61 15.10 -10.30
CA ILE A 96 8.17 13.95 -9.58
C ILE A 96 8.69 12.93 -10.60
N TRP A 97 9.86 12.33 -10.35
CA TRP A 97 10.46 11.28 -11.17
C TRP A 97 11.22 10.26 -10.31
N TYR A 98 11.51 9.11 -10.86
CA TYR A 98 12.31 8.07 -10.23
C TYR A 98 13.69 8.01 -10.89
N ARG A 99 14.75 8.05 -10.07
CA ARG A 99 16.14 7.85 -10.47
C ARG A 99 16.50 6.38 -10.32
N SER A 100 16.46 5.66 -11.43
CA SER A 100 16.71 4.22 -11.48
C SER A 100 18.17 3.83 -11.22
N ASP A 101 19.12 4.74 -11.42
CA ASP A 101 20.54 4.54 -11.16
C ASP A 101 20.88 4.62 -9.66
N THR A 102 20.13 5.42 -8.90
CA THR A 102 20.28 5.56 -7.44
C THR A 102 19.15 4.93 -6.65
N ASP A 103 18.15 4.35 -7.33
CA ASP A 103 16.93 3.82 -6.73
C ASP A 103 16.21 4.84 -5.84
N THR A 104 16.04 6.09 -6.30
CA THR A 104 15.44 7.18 -5.50
C THR A 104 14.26 7.85 -6.17
N LEU A 105 13.20 8.13 -5.43
CA LEU A 105 12.12 9.02 -5.84
C LEU A 105 12.56 10.48 -5.62
N LYS A 106 12.44 11.32 -6.64
CA LYS A 106 12.86 12.72 -6.67
C LYS A 106 11.70 13.65 -6.99
N VAL A 107 11.79 14.91 -6.54
CA VAL A 107 10.86 15.99 -6.87
C VAL A 107 11.62 17.27 -7.20
N GLN A 108 11.10 18.06 -8.14
CA GLN A 108 11.57 19.43 -8.38
C GLN A 108 10.75 20.38 -7.51
N LEU A 109 11.39 21.05 -6.55
CA LEU A 109 10.82 22.16 -5.79
C LEU A 109 11.37 23.48 -6.34
N ASP A 110 10.83 24.61 -5.86
CA ASP A 110 11.38 25.94 -6.15
C ASP A 110 12.81 26.11 -5.60
N SER A 111 13.18 25.34 -4.58
CA SER A 111 14.51 25.30 -3.99
C SER A 111 15.52 24.45 -4.78
N GLY A 112 15.05 23.58 -5.69
CA GLY A 112 15.88 22.62 -6.40
C GLY A 112 15.31 21.21 -6.40
N VAL A 113 16.13 20.25 -6.86
CA VAL A 113 15.79 18.82 -6.87
C VAL A 113 15.99 18.23 -5.48
N GLU A 114 14.97 17.57 -4.95
CA GLU A 114 14.99 16.89 -3.65
C GLU A 114 14.66 15.40 -3.76
N SER A 115 15.06 14.62 -2.77
CA SER A 115 14.73 13.19 -2.67
C SER A 115 13.54 12.98 -1.73
N LEU A 116 12.53 12.24 -2.17
CA LEU A 116 11.35 11.90 -1.37
C LEU A 116 11.47 10.50 -0.73
N ALA A 117 12.10 9.56 -1.42
CA ALA A 117 12.32 8.20 -0.93
C ALA A 117 13.59 7.60 -1.56
N VAL A 118 14.29 6.76 -0.81
CA VAL A 118 15.48 6.02 -1.26
C VAL A 118 15.22 4.54 -1.06
N GLY A 119 15.29 3.76 -2.14
CA GLY A 119 15.21 2.31 -2.08
C GLY A 119 16.44 1.74 -1.39
N THR A 120 16.24 0.77 -0.51
CA THR A 120 17.25 0.20 0.40
C THR A 120 18.33 -0.67 -0.29
N GLY A 121 18.56 -0.49 -1.61
CA GLY A 121 19.51 -1.26 -2.40
C GLY A 121 20.88 -0.62 -2.65
N GLY A 122 21.08 0.65 -2.32
CA GLY A 122 22.34 1.36 -2.55
C GLY A 122 23.08 1.65 -1.25
N THR A 123 24.22 1.00 -1.03
CA THR A 123 25.20 1.42 -0.03
C THR A 123 25.68 2.83 -0.36
N SER A 124 25.27 3.84 0.40
CA SER A 124 25.91 5.15 0.40
C SER A 124 27.17 5.09 1.26
N ASP A 125 28.28 4.71 0.63
CA ASP A 125 29.61 5.04 1.13
C ASP A 125 29.98 6.45 0.62
N GLY A 126 30.37 7.36 1.52
CA GLY A 126 30.93 8.65 1.13
C GLY A 126 30.47 9.90 1.91
N THR A 127 30.73 9.92 3.21
CA THR A 127 31.47 10.99 3.91
C THR A 127 31.21 12.46 3.56
N ASP A 128 30.35 13.08 4.39
CA ASP A 128 30.52 14.34 5.14
C ASP A 128 31.01 15.62 4.44
N SER A 129 30.16 16.65 4.48
CA SER A 129 30.61 18.03 4.66
C SER A 129 29.56 18.82 5.45
N SER A 130 29.57 18.61 6.77
CA SER A 130 29.39 19.63 7.82
C SER A 130 28.66 20.92 7.41
N SER A 131 27.39 21.01 7.83
CA SER A 131 26.97 22.18 8.60
C SER A 131 26.46 21.70 9.94
N ASP A 132 27.25 22.00 10.97
CA ASP A 132 26.82 22.08 12.35
C ASP A 132 25.56 22.94 12.43
N THR A 133 24.42 22.28 12.49
CA THR A 133 23.33 22.71 13.35
C THR A 133 23.16 21.60 14.36
N THR A 134 23.85 21.77 15.48
CA THR A 134 23.30 21.42 16.78
C THR A 134 21.94 22.11 16.89
N ASP A 135 20.90 21.54 16.28
CA ASP A 135 19.53 21.87 16.57
C ASP A 135 18.97 20.66 17.31
N GLY A 136 19.01 20.75 18.63
CA GLY A 136 18.12 19.98 19.49
C GLY A 136 16.70 20.45 19.24
N SER A 137 16.17 20.16 18.04
CA SER A 137 14.82 20.49 17.65
C SER A 137 13.90 19.36 18.11
N THR A 138 13.63 19.36 19.41
CA THR A 138 12.38 18.87 20.00
C THR A 138 11.20 19.69 19.47
N ALA A 139 10.92 19.60 18.17
CA ALA A 139 9.78 20.23 17.54
C ALA A 139 9.02 19.16 16.76
N THR A 140 8.32 18.33 17.52
CA THR A 140 7.09 17.69 17.08
C THR A 140 6.09 18.78 16.70
N THR A 141 6.11 19.15 15.42
CA THR A 141 5.13 20.07 14.84
C THR A 141 3.78 19.39 14.72
N ASP A 142 2.71 20.08 15.12
CA ASP A 142 1.31 19.66 14.92
C ASP A 142 1.08 19.03 13.53
N GLY A 143 0.53 17.82 13.50
CA GLY A 143 0.26 17.07 12.28
C GLY A 143 0.06 15.57 12.51
N THR A 144 -0.39 14.89 11.45
CA THR A 144 -0.51 13.43 11.46
C THR A 144 0.85 12.77 11.24
N HIS A 145 1.21 11.86 12.13
CA HIS A 145 2.46 11.12 12.15
C HIS A 145 2.23 9.61 12.09
N LEU A 146 3.22 8.89 11.55
CA LEU A 146 3.28 7.43 11.57
C LEU A 146 4.51 6.96 12.35
N LEU A 147 4.28 6.32 13.49
CA LEU A 147 5.30 5.63 14.28
C LEU A 147 5.24 4.13 14.00
N GLU A 148 6.39 3.52 13.72
CA GLU A 148 6.55 2.08 13.53
C GLU A 148 7.55 1.51 14.54
N ILE A 149 7.15 0.44 15.24
CA ILE A 149 8.04 -0.35 16.09
C ILE A 149 8.46 -1.59 15.32
N VAL A 150 9.74 -1.64 14.97
CA VAL A 150 10.33 -2.68 14.11
C VAL A 150 11.24 -3.58 14.96
N PRO A 151 10.84 -4.84 15.24
CA PRO A 151 11.68 -5.75 16.00
C PRO A 151 12.83 -6.26 15.12
N ALA A 152 14.04 -6.37 15.68
CA ALA A 152 15.15 -7.01 14.97
C ALA A 152 14.84 -8.49 14.70
N ASP A 153 15.44 -9.04 13.64
CA ASP A 153 15.28 -10.46 13.34
C ASP A 153 15.84 -11.33 14.48
N GLY A 154 15.07 -12.33 14.89
CA GLY A 154 15.43 -13.18 16.03
C GLY A 154 15.30 -12.53 17.42
N ALA A 155 14.86 -11.27 17.54
CA ALA A 155 14.62 -10.63 18.83
C ALA A 155 13.66 -11.45 19.71
N SER A 156 13.97 -11.52 21.00
CA SER A 156 13.06 -12.14 21.98
C SER A 156 11.83 -11.26 22.20
N TRP A 157 10.78 -11.85 22.79
CA TRP A 157 9.61 -11.07 23.18
C TRP A 157 10.01 -10.05 24.25
N SER A 158 9.71 -8.79 23.99
CA SER A 158 9.96 -7.67 24.89
C SER A 158 8.88 -6.61 24.72
N THR A 159 8.86 -5.63 25.63
CA THR A 159 7.83 -4.60 25.66
C THR A 159 8.32 -3.28 25.09
N TYR A 160 7.36 -2.45 24.70
CA TYR A 160 7.55 -1.05 24.40
C TYR A 160 6.50 -0.21 25.13
N ARG A 161 6.79 1.08 25.29
CA ARG A 161 5.88 2.07 25.87
C ARG A 161 5.96 3.35 25.06
N ILE A 162 4.81 3.87 24.65
CA ILE A 162 4.67 5.07 23.83
C ILE A 162 3.72 6.03 24.56
N VAL A 163 4.07 7.32 24.60
CA VAL A 163 3.16 8.37 25.06
C VAL A 163 3.01 9.39 23.94
N ILE A 164 1.77 9.67 23.56
CA ILE A 164 1.42 10.68 22.55
C ILE A 164 0.67 11.81 23.25
N ASP A 165 1.12 13.05 23.07
CA ASP A 165 0.32 14.22 23.41
C ASP A 165 -0.46 14.64 22.16
N GLY A 166 -1.70 14.16 22.07
CA GLY A 166 -2.51 14.22 20.86
C GLY A 166 -3.58 13.12 20.80
N GLU A 167 -4.06 12.86 19.59
CA GLU A 167 -5.09 11.84 19.30
C GLU A 167 -4.49 10.66 18.53
N LEU A 168 -4.68 9.44 19.05
CA LEU A 168 -4.35 8.23 18.30
C LEU A 168 -5.47 7.94 17.29
N LEU A 169 -5.12 7.92 16.00
CA LEU A 169 -6.06 7.75 14.90
C LEU A 169 -6.24 6.28 14.51
N ASN A 170 -5.14 5.55 14.40
CA ASN A 170 -5.16 4.16 13.94
C ASN A 170 -3.98 3.34 14.46
N THR A 171 -4.17 2.01 14.52
CA THR A 171 -3.13 1.06 14.92
C THR A 171 -3.18 -0.19 14.06
N THR A 172 -2.03 -0.77 13.71
CA THR A 172 -1.96 -2.03 12.96
C THR A 172 -1.07 -3.04 13.68
N ASN A 173 -1.46 -4.33 13.60
CA ASN A 173 -0.75 -5.48 14.16
C ASN A 173 -0.62 -5.54 15.69
N LEU A 174 -1.39 -4.73 16.44
CA LEU A 174 -1.47 -4.85 17.89
C LEU A 174 -1.80 -6.29 18.31
N ASN A 175 -1.07 -6.78 19.29
CA ASN A 175 -1.29 -8.05 19.94
C ASN A 175 -2.39 -7.94 20.99
N SER A 176 -3.01 -9.06 21.34
CA SER A 176 -4.11 -9.09 22.33
C SER A 176 -3.71 -8.65 23.75
N GLY A 177 -2.41 -8.49 24.02
CA GLY A 177 -1.88 -8.03 25.30
C GLY A 177 -1.58 -6.53 25.34
N ASP A 178 -1.72 -5.84 24.21
CA ASP A 178 -1.37 -4.42 24.11
C ASP A 178 -2.55 -3.56 24.59
N THR A 179 -2.23 -2.42 25.19
CA THR A 179 -3.21 -1.51 25.77
C THR A 179 -3.04 -0.12 25.20
N VAL A 180 -4.17 0.56 25.01
CA VAL A 180 -4.24 1.98 24.66
C VAL A 180 -5.10 2.66 25.72
N THR A 181 -4.55 3.64 26.42
CA THR A 181 -5.22 4.31 27.54
C THR A 181 -5.03 5.81 27.45
N THR A 182 -6.12 6.57 27.34
CA THR A 182 -6.09 8.02 27.53
C THR A 182 -5.85 8.34 29.01
N GLN A 183 -4.81 9.10 29.30
CA GLN A 183 -4.39 9.49 30.63
C GLN A 183 -5.17 10.72 31.12
N SER A 184 -5.06 11.03 32.42
CA SER A 184 -5.80 12.15 33.03
C SER A 184 -5.35 13.53 32.55
N ASP A 185 -4.14 13.64 32.01
CA ASP A 185 -3.59 14.87 31.42
C ASP A 185 -3.96 15.05 29.94
N GLY A 186 -4.70 14.10 29.36
CA GLY A 186 -5.13 14.14 27.96
C GLY A 186 -4.21 13.39 27.00
N THR A 187 -3.02 12.95 27.43
CA THR A 187 -2.11 12.17 26.60
C THR A 187 -2.62 10.73 26.40
N VAL A 188 -2.16 10.05 25.36
CA VAL A 188 -2.44 8.65 25.07
C VAL A 188 -1.23 7.80 25.42
N LEU A 189 -1.39 6.88 26.37
CA LEU A 189 -0.41 5.86 26.72
C LEU A 189 -0.70 4.59 25.95
N ILE A 190 0.32 4.06 25.28
CA ILE A 190 0.29 2.76 24.61
C ILE A 190 1.37 1.88 25.24
N GLU A 191 0.97 0.70 25.69
CA GLU A 191 1.89 -0.30 26.23
C GLU A 191 1.67 -1.60 25.47
N GLY A 192 2.73 -2.15 24.89
CA GLY A 192 2.62 -3.38 24.13
C GLY A 192 3.86 -4.24 24.19
N GLY A 193 3.81 -5.37 23.49
CA GLY A 193 4.94 -6.27 23.36
C GLY A 193 5.05 -6.87 21.98
N ILE A 194 6.28 -7.01 21.51
CA ILE A 194 6.60 -7.50 20.17
C ILE A 194 7.81 -8.45 20.22
N LYS A 195 7.88 -9.38 19.27
CA LYS A 195 8.96 -10.36 19.13
C LYS A 195 9.54 -10.31 17.72
N GLY A 196 10.82 -10.63 17.59
CA GLY A 196 11.50 -10.77 16.30
C GLY A 196 10.82 -11.74 15.35
N GLY A 197 10.89 -11.41 14.06
CA GLY A 197 10.20 -12.13 12.97
C GLY A 197 8.71 -11.81 12.86
N LYS A 198 8.18 -10.87 13.63
CA LYS A 198 6.83 -10.31 13.46
C LYS A 198 6.86 -9.09 12.56
N ARG A 199 5.70 -8.77 12.00
CA ARG A 199 5.49 -7.52 11.26
C ARG A 199 5.62 -6.34 12.23
N PRO A 200 6.08 -5.16 11.76
CA PRO A 200 6.06 -3.95 12.57
C PRO A 200 4.67 -3.66 13.12
N GLU A 201 4.63 -3.09 14.31
CA GLU A 201 3.42 -2.51 14.88
C GLU A 201 3.43 -1.01 14.59
N THR A 202 2.31 -0.50 14.08
CA THR A 202 2.22 0.87 13.57
C THR A 202 1.17 1.67 14.30
N PHE A 203 1.45 2.95 14.50
CA PHE A 203 0.64 3.91 15.24
C PHE A 203 0.53 5.19 14.42
N GLU A 204 -0.68 5.50 13.97
CA GLU A 204 -0.99 6.75 13.29
C GLU A 204 -1.64 7.69 14.31
N PHE A 205 -1.09 8.89 14.49
CA PHE A 205 -1.58 9.83 15.49
C PHE A 205 -1.48 11.27 15.01
N ASP A 206 -2.38 12.13 15.47
CA ASP A 206 -2.28 13.58 15.32
C ASP A 206 -1.73 14.17 16.62
N GLY A 207 -0.68 14.98 16.55
CA GLY A 207 -0.04 15.60 17.71
C GLY A 207 1.43 15.23 17.85
N THR A 208 1.90 15.00 19.07
CA THR A 208 3.34 14.88 19.34
C THR A 208 3.71 13.58 20.04
N LEU A 209 4.83 12.97 19.62
CA LEU A 209 5.42 11.86 20.36
C LEU A 209 6.06 12.44 21.62
N ALA A 210 5.46 12.18 22.78
CA ALA A 210 5.88 12.76 24.05
C ALA A 210 6.89 11.89 24.80
N SER A 211 6.87 10.58 24.60
CA SER A 211 7.89 9.67 25.15
C SER A 211 7.89 8.33 24.42
N LEU A 212 9.08 7.73 24.29
CA LEU A 212 9.25 6.41 23.70
C LEU A 212 10.24 5.56 24.49
N SER A 213 9.86 4.33 24.82
CA SER A 213 10.75 3.36 25.44
C SER A 213 10.65 2.01 24.74
N LEU A 214 11.80 1.49 24.31
CA LEU A 214 11.93 0.16 23.72
C LEU A 214 12.77 -0.73 24.64
N GLN A 215 12.19 -1.84 25.10
CA GLN A 215 12.95 -2.94 25.71
C GLN A 215 13.17 -4.08 24.70
N VAL A 216 12.53 -4.01 23.55
CA VAL A 216 12.77 -4.90 22.43
C VAL A 216 14.07 -4.52 21.73
N ASP A 217 14.84 -5.52 21.33
CA ASP A 217 15.94 -5.35 20.40
C ASP A 217 15.35 -5.05 19.02
N GLY A 218 15.38 -3.78 18.62
CA GLY A 218 14.67 -3.25 17.46
C GLY A 218 14.87 -1.74 17.29
N SER A 219 14.18 -1.17 16.31
CA SER A 219 14.22 0.25 15.99
C SER A 219 12.82 0.86 16.01
N ALA A 220 12.75 2.16 16.31
CA ALA A 220 11.55 2.96 16.05
C ALA A 220 11.77 3.83 14.82
N VAL A 221 10.75 3.94 13.99
CA VAL A 221 10.73 4.78 12.80
C VAL A 221 9.56 5.75 12.93
N LEU A 222 9.84 7.05 12.89
CA LEU A 222 8.84 8.11 12.90
C LEU A 222 8.87 8.80 11.53
N ASP A 223 7.75 8.76 10.80
CA ASP A 223 7.61 9.34 9.46
C ASP A 223 8.70 8.90 8.47
N GLY A 224 9.06 7.62 8.55
CA GLY A 224 10.09 7.01 7.71
C GLY A 224 11.53 7.29 8.17
N GLN A 225 11.75 8.06 9.24
CA GLN A 225 13.08 8.30 9.81
C GLN A 225 13.30 7.44 11.06
N THR A 226 14.42 6.73 11.13
CA THR A 226 14.81 6.02 12.36
C THR A 226 15.11 7.06 13.45
N ILE A 227 14.48 6.90 14.62
CA ILE A 227 14.65 7.77 15.77
C ILE A 227 15.33 7.04 16.92
N ASP A 228 16.07 7.77 17.77
CA ASP A 228 16.55 7.25 19.03
C ASP A 228 15.45 7.43 20.10
N PRO A 229 14.96 6.35 20.73
CA PRO A 229 13.98 6.47 21.81
C PRO A 229 14.42 7.38 22.96
N SER A 230 15.72 7.55 23.18
CA SER A 230 16.24 8.41 24.25
C SER A 230 16.10 9.91 23.99
N ASP A 231 15.71 10.30 22.76
CA ASP A 231 15.38 11.68 22.41
C ASP A 231 13.96 12.09 22.86
N TYR A 232 13.16 11.15 23.41
CA TYR A 232 11.74 11.32 23.77
C TYR A 232 11.40 10.94 25.22
#